data_AF-A0A9W8LAU5-F1
#
_entry.id   AF-A0A9W8LAU5-F1
#
_cell.length_a   1.000
_cell.length_b   1.000
_cell.length_c   1.000
_cell.angle_alpha   90.00
_cell.angle_beta   90.00
_cell.angle_gamma   90.00
#
_symmetry.space_group_name_H-M   'P 1'
#
loop_
_entity.id
_entity.type
_entity.pdbx_description
1 polymer ?
#
loop_
_entity_poly.entity_id
_entity_poly.type
_entity_poly.pdbx_seq_one_letter_code
_entity_poly.pdbx_strand_id
1 'polypeptide(L)'
;MSSEEATTSTSAPVIGPAPSTVTQEERTKQLLEDLEKIPLFMTHLPDSDEPNLAVEALKSLASDEPPLEVATNLKTEGNDCFKRGKFAEAAQYYTNALEYDHDDKSLKVSLLINRAAANLELQNYGMVLHDCADALRIRPNTVKALFRSAKACIALEKFEEATECCKWGLNIEPDNKELVALQLQVDQAIARHERRIQEREERKRQKDLIREQLKQAIEIRSDLVFDTSNDKKKRTEDKDVVVGSYPWENDSARQVELDQTTGHLLWPVFFFL
;
A
#
# COMPACT_ATOMS: atom_id res chain seq x y z
N MET A 1 78.13 -29.62 86.82
CA MET A 1 77.42 -30.74 86.15
C MET A 1 76.32 -30.13 85.32
N SER A 2 76.13 -30.33 84.04
CA SER A 2 76.92 -30.86 82.94
C SER A 2 76.20 -30.34 81.68
N SER A 3 76.93 -30.14 80.60
CA SER A 3 76.46 -30.17 79.21
C SER A 3 75.54 -31.40 78.98
N GLU A 4 74.65 -31.51 77.99
CA GLU A 4 74.87 -31.29 76.55
C GLU A 4 73.55 -31.57 75.80
N GLU A 5 73.38 -30.82 74.72
CA GLU A 5 72.65 -31.02 73.45
C GLU A 5 71.66 -32.18 73.25
N ALA A 6 70.46 -31.83 72.76
CA ALA A 6 69.63 -32.71 71.93
C ALA A 6 69.45 -32.06 70.55
N THR A 7 69.95 -32.77 69.54
CA THR A 7 70.02 -32.41 68.13
C THR A 7 68.66 -32.40 67.44
N THR A 8 68.49 -31.39 66.57
CA THR A 8 67.42 -31.17 65.60
C THR A 8 67.28 -32.28 64.55
N SER A 9 66.03 -32.60 64.17
CA SER A 9 65.71 -33.21 62.87
C SER A 9 64.24 -32.93 62.46
N THR A 10 64.09 -32.00 61.52
CA THR A 10 63.25 -32.11 60.30
C THR A 10 61.72 -32.25 60.43
N SER A 11 60.98 -31.17 60.15
CA SER A 11 60.32 -30.92 58.84
C SER A 11 59.51 -29.62 58.91
N ALA A 12 59.75 -28.69 57.98
CA ALA A 12 59.00 -27.44 57.87
C ALA A 12 57.71 -27.69 57.05
N PRO A 13 56.57 -27.06 57.41
CA PRO A 13 55.35 -27.16 56.62
C PRO A 13 55.47 -26.36 55.32
N VAL A 14 54.93 -26.90 54.23
CA VAL A 14 54.83 -26.25 52.92
C VAL A 14 54.01 -24.98 53.05
N ILE A 15 54.64 -23.82 52.85
CA ILE A 15 54.00 -22.51 52.75
C ILE A 15 53.19 -22.51 51.44
N GLY A 16 51.90 -22.21 51.52
CA GLY A 16 51.02 -22.06 50.36
C GLY A 16 51.49 -20.96 49.40
N PRO A 17 50.96 -20.88 48.17
CA PRO A 17 51.43 -19.93 47.16
C PRO A 17 51.33 -18.49 47.69
N ALA A 18 52.40 -17.72 47.52
CA ALA A 18 52.49 -16.34 47.98
C ALA A 18 51.39 -15.47 47.36
N PRO A 19 50.82 -14.50 48.10
CA PRO A 19 49.83 -13.59 47.55
C PRO A 19 50.46 -12.78 46.41
N SER A 20 49.80 -12.76 45.26
CA SER A 20 50.23 -12.05 44.06
C SER A 20 50.52 -10.58 44.41
N THR A 21 51.76 -10.14 44.23
CA THR A 21 52.19 -8.75 44.43
C THR A 21 51.70 -7.88 43.27
N VAL A 22 50.38 -7.70 43.15
CA VAL A 22 49.82 -6.65 42.29
C VAL A 22 49.95 -5.35 43.08
N THR A 23 50.68 -4.39 42.53
CA THR A 23 50.91 -3.10 43.18
C THR A 23 49.58 -2.36 43.35
N GLN A 24 49.48 -1.54 44.40
CA GLN A 24 48.26 -0.76 44.66
C GLN A 24 47.89 0.12 43.45
N GLU A 25 48.88 0.61 42.71
CA GLU A 25 48.71 1.39 41.49
C GLU A 25 48.08 0.59 40.35
N GLU A 26 48.50 -0.65 40.12
CA GLU A 26 47.91 -1.53 39.11
C GLU A 26 46.46 -1.88 39.45
N ARG A 27 46.15 -2.11 40.73
CA ARG A 27 44.76 -2.33 41.18
C ARG A 27 43.90 -1.10 40.94
N THR A 28 44.41 0.10 41.22
CA THR A 28 43.64 1.32 40.98
C THR A 28 43.38 1.56 39.49
N LYS A 29 44.35 1.25 38.62
CA LYS A 29 44.18 1.37 37.17
C LYS A 29 43.14 0.38 36.63
N GLN A 30 43.17 -0.87 37.10
CA GLN A 30 42.17 -1.88 36.75
C GLN A 30 40.77 -1.46 37.22
N LEU A 31 40.64 -0.91 38.43
CA LEU A 31 39.36 -0.41 38.93
C LEU A 31 38.84 0.78 38.11
N LEU A 32 39.70 1.69 37.68
CA LEU A 32 39.34 2.82 36.81
C LEU A 32 38.85 2.32 35.44
N GLU A 33 39.54 1.36 34.84
CA GLU A 33 39.15 0.76 33.56
C GLU A 33 37.82 -0.01 33.67
N ASP A 34 37.58 -0.69 34.78
CA ASP A 34 36.31 -1.37 35.03
C ASP A 34 35.17 -0.39 35.34
N LEU A 35 35.47 0.74 36.00
CA LEU A 35 34.52 1.85 36.18
C LEU A 35 34.14 2.49 34.85
N GLU A 36 35.09 2.68 33.94
CA GLU A 36 34.83 3.21 32.59
C GLU A 36 33.93 2.29 31.74
N LYS A 37 33.82 1.00 32.07
CA LYS A 37 32.85 0.07 31.43
C LYS A 37 31.42 0.22 31.95
N ILE A 38 31.24 0.89 33.10
CA ILE A 38 29.92 1.13 33.68
C ILE A 38 29.36 2.41 33.05
N PRO A 39 28.17 2.36 32.43
CA PRO A 39 27.60 3.50 31.70
C PRO A 39 27.40 4.77 32.54
N LEU A 40 27.27 4.64 33.86
CA LEU A 40 27.17 5.79 34.78
C LEU A 40 28.49 6.58 34.91
N PHE A 41 29.63 5.95 34.65
CA PHE A 41 30.97 6.52 34.78
C PHE A 41 31.74 6.55 33.45
N MET A 42 31.09 6.18 32.35
CA MET A 42 31.63 6.32 30.99
C MET A 42 31.90 7.79 30.68
N THR A 43 33.15 8.11 30.40
CA THR A 43 33.58 9.45 29.94
C THR A 43 33.39 9.61 28.43
N HIS A 44 33.41 8.50 27.68
CA HIS A 44 33.21 8.42 26.24
C HIS A 44 32.36 7.19 25.88
N LEU A 45 31.51 7.32 24.86
CA LEU A 45 30.75 6.20 24.33
C LEU A 45 31.70 5.34 23.48
N PRO A 46 31.82 4.02 23.72
CA PRO A 46 32.74 3.18 22.97
C PRO A 46 32.32 3.05 21.50
N ASP A 47 33.24 3.32 20.58
CA ASP A 47 33.07 3.17 19.12
C ASP A 47 33.15 1.70 18.64
N SER A 48 33.48 0.78 19.55
CA SER A 48 33.62 -0.64 19.24
C SER A 48 32.26 -1.33 19.19
N ASP A 49 32.01 -2.11 18.13
CA ASP A 49 30.79 -2.92 17.91
C ASP A 49 30.55 -4.04 18.95
N GLU A 50 31.25 -4.02 20.10
CA GLU A 50 31.02 -4.98 21.18
C GLU A 50 29.81 -4.56 22.03
N PRO A 51 28.79 -5.43 22.18
CA PRO A 51 27.57 -5.09 22.89
C PRO A 51 27.85 -4.98 24.39
N ASN A 52 27.95 -3.75 24.91
CA ASN A 52 27.94 -3.53 26.35
C ASN A 52 26.52 -3.77 26.87
N LEU A 53 26.31 -4.94 27.49
CA LEU A 53 25.04 -5.36 28.07
C LEU A 53 24.42 -4.31 29.00
N ALA A 54 25.23 -3.52 29.70
CA ALA A 54 24.74 -2.46 30.57
C ALA A 54 24.20 -1.25 29.77
N VAL A 55 24.81 -0.92 28.63
CA VAL A 55 24.32 0.12 27.71
C VAL A 55 23.05 -0.34 27.00
N GLU A 56 22.99 -1.61 26.60
CA GLU A 56 21.79 -2.20 25.98
C GLU A 56 20.64 -2.34 26.96
N ALA A 57 20.91 -2.76 28.21
CA ALA A 57 19.93 -2.77 29.29
C ALA A 57 19.47 -1.36 29.65
N LEU A 58 20.35 -0.36 29.67
CA LEU A 58 19.97 1.04 29.85
C LEU A 58 19.20 1.60 28.67
N LYS A 59 19.52 1.21 27.43
CA LYS A 59 18.74 1.58 26.24
C LYS A 59 17.34 0.96 26.31
N SER A 60 17.25 -0.26 26.82
CA SER A 60 15.97 -0.95 27.08
C SER A 60 15.18 -0.32 28.23
N LEU A 61 15.85 0.17 29.28
CA LEU A 61 15.23 0.91 30.40
C LEU A 61 14.88 2.36 30.03
N ALA A 62 15.68 3.01 29.19
CA ALA A 62 15.36 4.32 28.62
C ALA A 62 14.22 4.24 27.60
N SER A 63 13.88 3.02 27.14
CA SER A 63 12.68 2.76 26.34
C SER A 63 11.39 2.76 27.19
N ASP A 64 11.47 2.97 28.51
CA ASP A 64 10.30 3.23 29.39
C ASP A 64 9.78 4.69 29.23
N GLU A 65 9.89 5.27 28.03
CA GLU A 65 9.12 6.46 27.69
C GLU A 65 7.62 6.09 27.70
N PRO A 66 6.74 6.94 28.27
CA PRO A 66 5.31 6.64 28.26
C PRO A 66 4.84 6.45 26.81
N PRO A 67 4.01 5.43 26.50
CA PRO A 67 3.60 5.11 25.13
C PRO A 67 3.06 6.31 24.32
N LEU A 68 2.45 7.26 25.03
CA LEU A 68 1.97 8.52 24.46
C LEU A 68 3.11 9.38 23.90
N GLU A 69 4.22 9.52 24.63
CA GLU A 69 5.35 10.36 24.24
C GLU A 69 6.08 9.76 23.03
N VAL A 70 6.29 8.44 23.03
CA VAL A 70 6.82 7.70 21.88
C VAL A 70 5.96 7.91 20.62
N ALA A 71 4.63 7.78 20.75
CA ALA A 71 3.71 8.01 19.62
C ALA A 71 3.76 9.48 19.12
N THR A 72 3.94 10.45 20.01
CA THR A 72 4.11 11.85 19.61
C THR A 72 5.44 12.12 18.90
N ASN A 73 6.52 11.51 19.35
CA ASN A 73 7.84 11.61 18.70
C ASN A 73 7.80 11.00 17.30
N LEU A 74 7.22 9.80 17.15
CA LEU A 74 7.03 9.17 15.84
C LEU A 74 6.13 10.00 14.91
N LYS A 75 5.10 10.66 15.44
CA LYS A 75 4.28 11.61 14.67
C LYS A 75 5.13 12.77 14.15
N THR A 76 6.02 13.33 14.97
CA THR A 76 6.89 14.44 14.55
C THR A 76 7.87 14.03 13.45
N GLU A 77 8.51 12.86 13.60
CA GLU A 77 9.39 12.27 12.57
C GLU A 77 8.63 12.00 11.26
N GLY A 78 7.43 11.42 11.35
CA GLY A 78 6.56 11.20 10.20
C GLY A 78 6.17 12.49 9.48
N ASN A 79 5.91 13.58 10.22
CA ASN A 79 5.62 14.88 9.63
C ASN A 79 6.83 15.45 8.90
N ASP A 80 8.04 15.25 9.41
CA ASP A 80 9.25 15.74 8.78
C ASP A 80 9.61 14.93 7.53
N CYS A 81 9.42 13.61 7.53
CA CYS A 81 9.49 12.79 6.32
C CYS A 81 8.44 13.22 5.29
N PHE A 82 7.22 13.54 5.72
CA PHE A 82 6.17 14.04 4.83
C PHE A 82 6.56 15.36 4.15
N LYS A 83 7.13 16.32 4.91
CA LYS A 83 7.64 17.59 4.35
C LYS A 83 8.80 17.38 3.38
N ARG A 84 9.62 16.35 3.60
CA ARG A 84 10.73 15.96 2.71
C ARG A 84 10.27 15.19 1.45
N GLY A 85 8.96 14.97 1.27
CA GLY A 85 8.40 14.21 0.15
C GLY A 85 8.56 12.70 0.25
N LYS A 86 9.03 12.20 1.40
CA LYS A 86 9.23 10.77 1.65
C LYS A 86 7.95 10.13 2.21
N PHE A 87 6.94 9.99 1.36
CA PHE A 87 5.60 9.58 1.81
C PHE A 87 5.54 8.13 2.32
N ALA A 88 6.32 7.21 1.74
CA ALA A 88 6.36 5.81 2.18
C ALA A 88 6.94 5.68 3.60
N GLU A 89 8.08 6.33 3.87
CA GLU A 89 8.68 6.38 5.21
C GLU A 89 7.72 7.06 6.20
N ALA A 90 7.09 8.18 5.81
CA ALA A 90 6.11 8.86 6.67
C ALA A 90 4.93 7.95 7.06
N ALA A 91 4.38 7.17 6.11
CA ALA A 91 3.31 6.23 6.38
C ALA A 91 3.72 5.11 7.36
N GLN A 92 4.98 4.67 7.30
CA GLN A 92 5.54 3.70 8.24
C GLN A 92 5.64 4.30 9.65
N TYR A 93 6.20 5.50 9.79
CA TYR A 93 6.28 6.19 11.09
C TYR A 93 4.90 6.37 11.75
N TYR A 94 3.87 6.76 10.97
CA TYR A 94 2.51 6.86 11.50
C TYR A 94 1.90 5.49 11.86
N THR A 95 2.25 4.43 11.13
CA THR A 95 1.79 3.07 11.44
C THR A 95 2.40 2.59 12.74
N ASN A 96 3.71 2.74 12.90
CA ASN A 96 4.41 2.42 14.15
C ASN A 96 3.81 3.23 15.31
N ALA A 97 3.52 4.52 15.12
CA ALA A 97 2.88 5.34 16.14
C ALA A 97 1.47 4.85 16.55
N LEU A 98 0.73 4.22 15.63
CA LEU A 98 -0.60 3.65 15.88
C LEU A 98 -0.56 2.26 16.56
N GLU A 99 0.59 1.59 16.55
CA GLU A 99 0.79 0.31 17.23
C GLU A 99 0.94 0.47 18.75
N TYR A 100 1.41 1.63 19.21
CA TYR A 100 1.46 1.96 20.63
C TYR A 100 0.06 2.23 21.17
N ASP A 101 -0.31 1.48 22.22
CA ASP A 101 -1.59 1.66 22.87
C ASP A 101 -1.55 2.91 23.77
N HIS A 102 -2.37 3.90 23.42
CA HIS A 102 -2.52 5.13 24.18
C HIS A 102 -3.98 5.62 24.14
N ASP A 103 -4.47 6.15 25.26
CA ASP A 103 -5.87 6.58 25.39
C ASP A 103 -6.19 7.90 24.65
N ASP A 104 -5.18 8.61 24.14
CA ASP A 104 -5.40 9.87 23.42
C ASP A 104 -6.04 9.65 22.03
N LYS A 105 -7.37 9.71 22.02
CA LYS A 105 -8.20 9.69 20.80
C LYS A 105 -7.85 10.81 19.83
N SER A 106 -7.44 11.98 20.31
CA SER A 106 -7.10 13.11 19.46
C SER A 106 -5.82 12.86 18.68
N LEU A 107 -4.81 12.32 19.35
CA LEU A 107 -3.57 11.89 18.71
C LEU A 107 -3.82 10.79 17.69
N LYS A 108 -4.61 9.77 18.07
CA LYS A 108 -4.98 8.66 17.16
C LYS A 108 -5.64 9.17 15.88
N VAL A 109 -6.61 10.08 16.00
CA VAL A 109 -7.25 10.72 14.83
C VAL A 109 -6.24 11.51 13.99
N SER A 110 -5.33 12.26 14.63
CA SER A 110 -4.28 12.99 13.90
C SER A 110 -3.35 12.06 13.12
N LEU A 111 -2.96 10.93 13.72
CA LEU A 111 -2.10 9.93 13.09
C LEU A 111 -2.78 9.29 11.87
N LEU A 112 -4.04 8.85 12.02
CA LEU A 112 -4.82 8.27 10.93
C LEU A 112 -4.98 9.26 9.75
N ILE A 113 -5.26 10.53 10.04
CA ILE A 113 -5.43 11.56 9.02
C ILE A 113 -4.12 11.87 8.29
N ASN A 114 -2.99 11.87 9.01
CA ASN A 114 -1.68 12.10 8.42
C ASN A 114 -1.20 10.89 7.60
N ARG A 115 -1.47 9.67 8.08
CA ARG A 115 -1.25 8.44 7.32
C ARG A 115 -2.09 8.39 6.04
N ALA A 116 -3.36 8.77 6.13
CA ALA A 116 -4.24 8.94 4.97
C ALA A 116 -3.69 9.97 3.98
N ALA A 117 -3.07 11.05 4.45
CA ALA A 117 -2.41 12.03 3.58
C ALA A 117 -1.23 11.42 2.82
N ALA A 118 -0.36 10.69 3.52
CA ALA A 118 0.78 10.01 2.90
C ALA A 118 0.32 8.95 1.89
N ASN A 119 -0.69 8.16 2.24
CA ASN A 119 -1.27 7.16 1.34
C ASN A 119 -1.96 7.77 0.11
N LEU A 120 -2.49 8.99 0.23
CA LEU A 120 -3.08 9.70 -0.91
C LEU A 120 -2.01 10.07 -1.94
N GLU A 121 -0.86 10.57 -1.49
CA GLU A 121 0.29 10.86 -2.38
C GLU A 121 0.89 9.58 -3.00
N LEU A 122 0.83 8.46 -2.28
CA LEU A 122 1.21 7.13 -2.78
C LEU A 122 0.15 6.47 -3.67
N GLN A 123 -1.01 7.10 -3.88
CA GLN A 123 -2.15 6.56 -4.65
C GLN A 123 -2.74 5.26 -4.07
N ASN A 124 -2.54 5.00 -2.78
CA ASN A 124 -3.11 3.86 -2.06
C ASN A 124 -4.54 4.18 -1.59
N TYR A 125 -5.45 4.46 -2.52
CA TYR A 125 -6.79 4.99 -2.22
C TYR A 125 -7.64 4.09 -1.29
N GLY A 126 -7.48 2.77 -1.37
CA GLY A 126 -8.17 1.84 -0.47
C GLY A 126 -7.78 2.02 1.00
N MET A 127 -6.48 2.20 1.27
CA MET A 127 -6.00 2.47 2.63
C MET A 127 -6.44 3.85 3.13
N VAL A 128 -6.48 4.86 2.25
CA VAL A 128 -6.99 6.20 2.59
C VAL A 128 -8.43 6.13 3.11
N LEU A 129 -9.30 5.36 2.45
CA LEU A 129 -10.69 5.21 2.88
C LEU A 129 -10.81 4.50 4.23
N HIS A 130 -9.98 3.49 4.47
CA HIS A 130 -9.93 2.79 5.76
C HIS A 130 -9.50 3.75 6.89
N ASP A 131 -8.39 4.47 6.69
CA ASP A 131 -7.85 5.41 7.67
C ASP A 131 -8.84 6.55 7.96
N CYS A 132 -9.50 7.08 6.93
CA CYS A 132 -10.49 8.12 7.10
C CYS A 132 -11.77 7.60 7.78
N ALA A 133 -12.21 6.37 7.49
CA ALA A 133 -13.35 5.76 8.17
C ALA A 133 -13.06 5.58 9.67
N ASP A 134 -11.87 5.10 10.03
CA ASP A 134 -11.45 4.97 11.44
C ASP A 134 -11.36 6.33 12.13
N ALA A 135 -10.82 7.34 11.46
CA ALA A 135 -10.76 8.70 11.99
C ALA A 135 -12.16 9.27 12.25
N LEU A 136 -13.12 9.04 11.33
CA LEU A 136 -14.50 9.50 11.45
C LEU A 136 -15.30 8.75 12.51
N ARG A 137 -15.00 7.46 12.76
CA ARG A 137 -15.59 6.70 13.88
C ARG A 137 -15.23 7.31 15.24
N ILE A 138 -13.99 7.80 15.38
CA ILE A 138 -13.52 8.41 16.62
C ILE A 138 -14.00 9.87 16.71
N ARG A 139 -13.85 10.63 15.61
CA ARG A 139 -14.25 12.04 15.52
C ARG A 139 -15.00 12.29 14.20
N PRO A 140 -16.35 12.28 14.22
CA PRO A 140 -17.16 12.37 13.00
C PRO A 140 -17.08 13.73 12.30
N ASN A 141 -16.79 14.81 13.04
CA ASN A 141 -16.75 16.17 12.48
C ASN A 141 -15.38 16.55 11.92
N THR A 142 -14.65 15.60 11.33
CA THR A 142 -13.29 15.86 10.84
C THR A 142 -13.27 16.15 9.33
N VAL A 143 -13.31 17.44 8.98
CA VAL A 143 -13.35 17.91 7.58
C VAL A 143 -12.15 17.43 6.76
N LYS A 144 -10.96 17.41 7.36
CA LYS A 144 -9.73 16.90 6.74
C LYS A 144 -9.80 15.41 6.34
N ALA A 145 -10.57 14.60 7.06
CA ALA A 145 -10.78 13.21 6.70
C ALA A 145 -11.78 13.11 5.53
N LEU A 146 -12.90 13.84 5.60
CA LEU A 146 -13.91 13.90 4.53
C LEU A 146 -13.32 14.37 3.19
N PHE A 147 -12.48 15.40 3.20
CA PHE A 147 -11.80 15.90 2.02
C PHE A 147 -10.89 14.84 1.36
N ARG A 148 -10.12 14.10 2.17
CA ARG A 148 -9.24 13.03 1.67
C ARG A 148 -10.03 11.82 1.19
N SER A 149 -11.10 11.45 1.88
CA SER A 149 -12.05 10.42 1.44
C SER A 149 -12.64 10.75 0.08
N ALA A 150 -13.14 11.98 -0.10
CA ALA A 150 -13.71 12.42 -1.37
C ALA A 150 -12.68 12.35 -2.51
N LYS A 151 -11.44 12.81 -2.29
CA LYS A 151 -10.35 12.66 -3.28
C LYS A 151 -10.08 11.20 -3.64
N ALA A 152 -10.01 10.31 -2.65
CA ALA A 152 -9.81 8.89 -2.89
C ALA A 152 -11.00 8.24 -3.63
N CYS A 153 -12.23 8.62 -3.30
CA CYS A 153 -13.43 8.14 -3.98
C CYS A 153 -13.49 8.58 -5.45
N ILE A 154 -13.09 9.83 -5.78
CA ILE A 154 -12.97 10.28 -7.17
C ILE A 154 -11.99 9.38 -7.96
N ALA A 155 -10.84 9.07 -7.36
CA ALA A 155 -9.83 8.23 -8.01
C ALA A 155 -10.29 6.77 -8.20
N LEU A 156 -11.16 6.28 -7.32
CA LEU A 156 -11.77 4.95 -7.40
C LEU A 156 -13.06 4.92 -8.25
N GLU A 157 -13.42 6.02 -8.91
CA GLU A 157 -14.68 6.19 -9.67
C GLU A 157 -15.95 5.95 -8.84
N LYS A 158 -15.86 6.17 -7.52
CA LYS A 158 -16.95 6.10 -6.53
C LYS A 158 -17.58 7.47 -6.31
N PHE A 159 -18.31 7.95 -7.32
CA PHE A 159 -18.73 9.36 -7.35
C PHE A 159 -19.87 9.71 -6.39
N GLU A 160 -20.74 8.75 -6.07
CA GLU A 160 -21.84 8.95 -5.12
C GLU A 160 -21.28 9.23 -3.73
N GLU A 161 -20.38 8.36 -3.26
CA GLU A 161 -19.73 8.50 -1.96
C GLU A 161 -18.84 9.74 -1.90
N ALA A 162 -18.18 10.12 -3.00
CA ALA A 162 -17.41 11.36 -3.08
C ALA A 162 -18.30 12.61 -2.88
N THR A 163 -19.49 12.61 -3.49
CA THR A 163 -20.47 13.69 -3.37
C THR A 163 -21.00 13.79 -1.95
N GLU A 164 -21.31 12.65 -1.31
CA GLU A 164 -21.77 12.61 0.08
C GLU A 164 -20.69 13.15 1.05
N CYS A 165 -19.43 12.75 0.86
CA CYS A 165 -18.32 13.25 1.66
C CYS A 165 -18.16 14.77 1.56
N CYS A 166 -18.30 15.33 0.34
CA CYS A 166 -18.21 16.77 0.11
C CYS A 166 -19.39 17.52 0.74
N LYS A 167 -20.63 17.02 0.55
CA LYS A 167 -21.84 17.59 1.17
C LYS A 167 -21.75 17.59 2.69
N TRP A 168 -21.29 16.48 3.28
CA TRP A 168 -21.12 16.40 4.72
C TRP A 168 -20.04 17.37 5.21
N GLY A 169 -18.91 17.48 4.49
CA GLY A 169 -17.85 18.44 4.80
C GLY A 169 -18.35 19.89 4.77
N LEU A 170 -19.11 20.27 3.74
CA LEU A 170 -19.68 21.61 3.59
C LEU A 170 -20.76 21.93 4.63
N ASN A 171 -21.45 20.92 5.15
CA ASN A 171 -22.39 21.11 6.25
C ASN A 171 -21.67 21.44 7.58
N ILE A 172 -20.42 20.99 7.75
CA ILE A 172 -19.58 21.30 8.92
C ILE A 172 -18.89 22.65 8.71
N GLU A 173 -18.26 22.86 7.56
CA GLU A 173 -17.55 24.09 7.18
C GLU A 173 -18.06 24.62 5.83
N PRO A 174 -19.09 25.49 5.83
CA PRO A 174 -19.71 25.98 4.59
C PRO A 174 -18.81 26.93 3.77
N ASP A 175 -17.90 27.65 4.42
CA ASP A 175 -16.97 28.59 3.78
C ASP A 175 -15.67 27.95 3.26
N ASN A 176 -15.56 26.62 3.32
CA ASN A 176 -14.35 25.93 2.91
C ASN A 176 -14.20 25.87 1.38
N LYS A 177 -13.36 26.76 0.84
CA LYS A 177 -13.06 26.86 -0.60
C LYS A 177 -12.49 25.57 -1.19
N GLU A 178 -11.72 24.80 -0.43
CA GLU A 178 -11.12 23.55 -0.92
C GLU A 178 -12.20 22.49 -1.17
N LEU A 179 -13.19 22.39 -0.28
CA LEU A 179 -14.33 21.47 -0.45
C LEU A 179 -15.24 21.88 -1.61
N VAL A 180 -15.49 23.18 -1.78
CA VAL A 180 -16.27 23.67 -2.92
C VAL A 180 -15.56 23.35 -4.25
N ALA A 181 -14.24 23.57 -4.31
CA ALA A 181 -13.44 23.20 -5.47
C ALA A 181 -13.45 21.67 -5.71
N LEU A 182 -13.42 20.88 -4.65
CA LEU A 182 -13.49 19.42 -4.74
C LEU A 182 -14.86 18.95 -5.24
N GLN A 183 -15.95 19.53 -4.75
CA GLN A 183 -17.30 19.23 -5.24
C GLN A 183 -17.40 19.47 -6.76
N LEU A 184 -16.86 20.60 -7.25
CA LEU A 184 -16.81 20.87 -8.68
C LEU A 184 -16.00 19.81 -9.45
N GLN A 185 -14.90 19.32 -8.88
CA GLN A 185 -14.12 18.23 -9.49
C GLN A 185 -14.91 16.91 -9.54
N VAL A 186 -15.70 16.61 -8.50
CA VAL A 186 -16.61 15.45 -8.49
C VAL A 186 -17.64 15.56 -9.60
N ASP A 187 -18.31 16.71 -9.72
CA ASP A 187 -19.34 16.94 -10.74
C ASP A 187 -18.76 16.82 -12.16
N GLN A 188 -17.57 17.37 -12.39
CA GLN A 188 -16.85 17.21 -13.66
C GLN A 188 -16.43 15.75 -13.93
N ALA A 189 -16.08 14.99 -12.90
CA ALA A 189 -15.75 13.58 -13.04
C ALA A 189 -16.98 12.74 -13.38
N ILE A 190 -18.13 13.00 -12.73
CA ILE A 190 -19.44 12.38 -13.04
C ILE A 190 -19.80 12.65 -14.50
N ALA A 191 -19.80 13.91 -14.92
CA ALA A 191 -20.18 14.27 -16.30
C ALA A 191 -19.24 13.67 -17.36
N ARG A 192 -17.96 13.42 -17.03
CA ARG A 192 -17.03 12.69 -17.91
C ARG A 192 -17.33 11.20 -17.92
N HIS A 193 -17.63 10.61 -16.76
CA HIS A 193 -17.96 9.20 -16.64
C HIS A 193 -19.25 8.85 -17.38
N GLU A 194 -20.32 9.64 -17.21
CA GLU A 194 -21.60 9.48 -17.90
C GLU A 194 -21.45 9.56 -19.42
N ARG A 195 -20.68 10.54 -19.93
CA ARG A 195 -20.38 10.64 -21.37
C ARG A 195 -19.73 9.36 -21.91
N ARG A 196 -18.75 8.80 -21.20
CA ARG A 196 -18.11 7.53 -21.59
C ARG A 196 -19.10 6.36 -21.60
N ILE A 197 -20.05 6.32 -20.67
CA ILE A 197 -21.11 5.29 -20.65
C ILE A 197 -22.02 5.46 -21.87
N GLN A 198 -22.51 6.67 -22.13
CA GLN A 198 -23.41 6.95 -23.24
C GLN A 198 -22.79 6.61 -24.59
N GLU A 199 -21.53 6.99 -24.83
CA GLU A 199 -20.79 6.65 -26.05
C GLU A 199 -20.64 5.12 -26.23
N ARG A 200 -20.36 4.39 -25.14
CA ARG A 200 -20.26 2.92 -25.16
C ARG A 200 -21.60 2.28 -25.49
N GLU A 201 -22.70 2.79 -24.93
CA GLU A 201 -24.04 2.31 -25.22
C GLU A 201 -24.44 2.58 -26.67
N GLU A 202 -24.21 3.78 -27.18
CA GLU A 202 -24.54 4.13 -28.56
C GLU A 202 -23.75 3.27 -29.55
N ARG A 203 -22.44 3.10 -29.33
CA ARG A 203 -21.60 2.22 -30.14
C ARG A 203 -22.10 0.78 -30.12
N LYS A 204 -22.60 0.30 -28.97
CA LYS A 204 -23.20 -1.03 -28.86
C LYS A 204 -24.50 -1.12 -29.66
N ARG A 205 -25.40 -0.15 -29.52
CA ARG A 205 -26.67 -0.08 -30.29
C ARG A 205 -26.41 -0.06 -31.81
N GLN A 206 -25.44 0.72 -32.27
CA GLN A 206 -25.05 0.78 -33.69
C GLN A 206 -24.51 -0.58 -34.18
N LYS A 207 -23.62 -1.22 -33.40
CA LYS A 207 -23.11 -2.56 -33.73
C LYS A 207 -24.21 -3.61 -33.80
N ASP A 208 -25.15 -3.58 -32.86
CA ASP A 208 -26.27 -4.53 -32.82
C ASP A 208 -27.21 -4.33 -34.02
N LEU A 209 -27.47 -3.08 -34.42
CA LEU A 209 -28.25 -2.75 -35.61
C LEU A 209 -27.57 -3.26 -36.90
N ILE A 210 -26.27 -2.98 -37.08
CA ILE A 210 -25.51 -3.45 -38.24
C ILE A 210 -25.49 -4.97 -38.28
N ARG A 211 -25.32 -5.63 -37.12
CA ARG A 211 -25.33 -7.08 -37.02
C ARG A 211 -26.67 -7.66 -37.46
N GLU A 212 -27.78 -7.03 -37.08
CA GLU A 212 -29.11 -7.49 -37.47
C GLU A 212 -29.38 -7.28 -38.97
N GLN A 213 -29.00 -6.12 -39.51
CA GLN A 213 -29.06 -5.88 -40.96
C GLN A 213 -28.23 -6.90 -41.74
N LEU A 214 -27.03 -7.23 -41.25
CA LEU A 214 -26.17 -8.23 -41.86
C LEU A 214 -26.83 -9.63 -41.85
N LYS A 215 -27.45 -10.03 -40.75
CA LYS A 215 -28.18 -11.31 -40.67
C LYS A 215 -29.30 -11.36 -41.70
N GLN A 216 -30.14 -10.32 -41.78
CA GLN A 216 -31.23 -10.24 -42.76
C GLN A 216 -30.71 -10.30 -44.19
N ALA A 217 -29.62 -9.61 -44.49
CA ALA A 217 -29.01 -9.66 -45.82
C ALA A 217 -28.45 -11.05 -46.17
N ILE A 218 -27.87 -11.76 -45.19
CA ILE A 218 -27.42 -13.14 -45.36
C ILE A 218 -28.60 -14.07 -45.60
N GLU A 219 -29.69 -13.94 -44.85
CA GLU A 219 -30.90 -14.77 -44.99
C GLU A 219 -31.52 -14.62 -46.38
N ILE A 220 -31.75 -13.37 -46.83
CA ILE A 220 -32.25 -13.07 -48.18
C ILE A 220 -31.31 -13.65 -49.25
N ARG A 221 -29.99 -13.52 -49.07
CA ARG A 221 -29.03 -14.07 -50.02
C ARG A 221 -28.99 -15.59 -50.00
N SER A 222 -29.10 -16.25 -48.85
CA SER A 222 -29.17 -17.70 -48.77
C SER A 222 -30.41 -18.24 -49.46
N ASP A 223 -31.52 -17.51 -49.43
CA ASP A 223 -32.73 -17.85 -50.17
C ASP A 223 -32.59 -17.64 -51.68
N LEU A 224 -31.69 -16.74 -52.11
CA LEU A 224 -31.35 -16.48 -53.52
C LEU A 224 -30.27 -17.43 -54.08
N VAL A 225 -29.57 -18.20 -53.24
CA VAL A 225 -28.68 -19.27 -53.70
C VAL A 225 -29.55 -20.46 -54.10
N PHE A 226 -29.88 -20.48 -55.39
CA PHE A 226 -30.53 -21.59 -56.04
C PHE A 226 -29.74 -22.90 -55.83
N ASP A 227 -30.50 -23.94 -55.52
CA ASP A 227 -30.13 -25.35 -55.54
C ASP A 227 -29.45 -25.70 -56.87
N THR A 228 -28.11 -25.68 -56.90
CA THR A 228 -27.36 -26.29 -57.98
C THR A 228 -27.38 -27.80 -57.77
N SER A 229 -28.48 -28.38 -58.25
CA SER A 229 -28.71 -29.81 -58.44
C SER A 229 -28.85 -30.66 -57.18
N ASN A 230 -30.09 -31.07 -56.91
CA ASN A 230 -30.47 -32.47 -56.75
C ASN A 230 -29.45 -33.32 -55.97
N ASP A 231 -29.32 -33.08 -54.66
CA ASP A 231 -28.80 -34.11 -53.78
C ASP A 231 -29.60 -34.17 -52.48
N LYS A 232 -30.34 -35.27 -52.35
CA LYS A 232 -31.11 -35.62 -51.16
C LYS A 232 -30.14 -35.79 -49.99
N LYS A 233 -30.06 -34.81 -49.08
CA LYS A 233 -29.61 -35.10 -47.71
C LYS A 233 -30.23 -34.20 -46.66
N LYS A 234 -31.15 -34.82 -45.91
CA LYS A 234 -31.56 -34.58 -44.52
C LYS A 234 -31.26 -33.18 -43.97
N ARG A 235 -32.30 -32.34 -43.95
CA ARG A 235 -32.47 -31.32 -42.91
C ARG A 235 -32.64 -32.04 -41.57
N THR A 236 -31.66 -31.93 -40.70
CA THR A 236 -31.82 -32.16 -39.26
C THR A 236 -31.73 -30.82 -38.56
N GLU A 237 -32.69 -30.63 -37.67
CA GLU A 237 -33.00 -29.48 -36.84
C GLU A 237 -31.81 -28.98 -36.02
N ASP A 238 -31.92 -27.72 -35.61
CA ASP A 238 -31.11 -27.02 -34.61
C ASP A 238 -29.60 -27.09 -34.79
N LYS A 239 -29.09 -26.12 -35.55
CA LYS A 239 -27.76 -25.60 -35.31
C LYS A 239 -27.85 -24.09 -35.21
N ASP A 240 -27.63 -23.59 -34.00
CA ASP A 240 -27.00 -22.29 -33.82
C ASP A 240 -25.96 -22.11 -34.92
N VAL A 241 -26.04 -21.01 -35.66
CA VAL A 241 -25.06 -20.65 -36.68
C VAL A 241 -23.74 -20.34 -35.97
N VAL A 242 -23.05 -21.39 -35.55
CA VAL A 242 -21.63 -21.37 -35.28
C VAL A 242 -21.01 -21.22 -36.65
N VAL A 243 -20.59 -19.99 -36.96
CA VAL A 243 -19.69 -19.70 -38.08
C VAL A 243 -18.51 -20.65 -37.91
N GLY A 244 -18.49 -21.71 -38.73
CA GLY A 244 -17.48 -22.74 -38.66
C GLY A 244 -16.11 -22.10 -38.80
N SER A 245 -15.26 -22.29 -37.79
CA SER A 245 -13.82 -22.09 -37.90
C SER A 245 -13.31 -23.07 -38.95
N TYR A 246 -13.18 -22.60 -40.18
CA TYR A 246 -12.50 -23.38 -41.21
C TYR A 246 -10.99 -23.41 -40.92
N PRO A 247 -10.27 -24.49 -41.26
CA PRO A 247 -8.88 -24.71 -40.86
C PRO A 247 -7.82 -23.78 -41.48
N TRP A 248 -8.22 -22.76 -42.24
CA TRP A 248 -7.33 -21.70 -42.70
C TRP A 248 -7.52 -20.49 -41.78
N GLU A 249 -6.73 -20.42 -40.71
CA GLU A 249 -6.64 -19.22 -39.89
C GLU A 249 -6.13 -18.07 -40.77
N ASN A 250 -7.03 -17.10 -40.99
CA ASN A 250 -6.74 -15.85 -41.68
C ASN A 250 -5.83 -14.99 -40.81
N ASP A 251 -4.55 -14.86 -41.20
CA ASP A 251 -3.67 -13.79 -40.69
C ASP A 251 -4.12 -12.39 -41.17
N SER A 252 -5.03 -12.34 -42.14
CA SER A 252 -5.71 -11.13 -42.60
C SER A 252 -7.22 -11.24 -42.31
N ALA A 253 -7.59 -10.95 -41.06
CA ALA A 253 -8.96 -10.96 -40.54
C ALA A 253 -9.88 -9.89 -41.16
N ARG A 254 -10.06 -9.88 -42.49
CA ARG A 254 -11.08 -9.03 -43.14
C ARG A 254 -12.38 -9.80 -43.19
N GLN A 255 -13.31 -9.40 -42.32
CA GLN A 255 -14.70 -9.91 -42.30
C GLN A 255 -15.50 -9.30 -43.46
N VAL A 256 -16.65 -9.89 -43.78
CA VAL A 256 -17.61 -9.33 -44.74
C VAL A 256 -18.18 -8.04 -44.15
N GLU A 257 -18.01 -6.93 -44.85
CA GLU A 257 -18.49 -5.62 -44.43
C GLU A 257 -19.67 -5.18 -45.31
N LEU A 258 -20.68 -4.53 -44.73
CA LEU A 258 -21.78 -3.93 -45.48
C LEU A 258 -21.40 -2.48 -45.78
N ASP A 259 -21.31 -2.12 -47.07
CA ASP A 259 -21.10 -0.74 -47.47
C ASP A 259 -22.38 0.07 -47.22
N GLN A 260 -22.29 1.04 -46.30
CA GLN A 260 -23.42 1.85 -45.86
C GLN A 260 -23.93 2.83 -46.94
N THR A 261 -23.12 3.14 -47.95
CA THR A 261 -23.50 4.09 -49.01
C THR A 261 -24.23 3.42 -50.17
N THR A 262 -23.87 2.18 -50.48
CA THR A 262 -24.41 1.45 -51.64
C THR A 262 -25.35 0.31 -51.24
N GLY A 263 -25.34 -0.11 -49.96
CA GLY A 263 -26.09 -1.25 -49.46
C GLY A 263 -25.55 -2.60 -49.95
N HIS A 264 -24.40 -2.62 -50.63
CA HIS A 264 -23.77 -3.84 -51.12
C HIS A 264 -22.82 -4.45 -50.08
N LEU A 265 -22.82 -5.78 -50.01
CA LEU A 265 -21.87 -6.53 -49.17
C LEU A 265 -20.51 -6.59 -49.86
N LEU A 266 -19.49 -6.04 -49.21
CA LEU A 266 -18.10 -6.12 -49.62
C LEU A 266 -17.49 -7.43 -49.14
N TRP A 267 -17.17 -8.29 -50.10
CA TRP A 267 -16.49 -9.56 -49.85
C TRP A 267 -14.98 -9.32 -49.98
N PRO A 268 -14.16 -9.79 -49.04
CA PRO A 268 -12.71 -9.73 -49.20
C PRO A 268 -12.31 -10.50 -50.47
N VAL A 269 -11.77 -9.79 -51.45
CA VAL A 269 -11.31 -10.37 -52.72
C VAL A 269 -9.93 -10.98 -52.49
N PHE A 270 -9.82 -12.29 -52.65
CA PHE A 270 -8.56 -13.03 -52.56
C PHE A 270 -7.89 -13.03 -53.94
N PHE A 271 -6.72 -12.40 -54.04
CA PHE A 271 -5.83 -12.61 -55.18
C PHE A 271 -4.91 -13.78 -54.85
N PHE A 272 -5.09 -14.91 -55.56
CA PHE A 272 -4.14 -16.01 -55.54
C PHE A 272 -2.96 -15.62 -56.44
N LEU A 273 -1.80 -15.36 -55.82
CA LEU A 273 -0.50 -15.23 -56.49
C LEU A 273 0.22 -16.57 -56.52
#